data_AF-A0A925ISG9-F1
#
_entry.id   AF-A0A925ISG9-F1
#
_cell.length_a   1.000
_cell.length_b   1.000
_cell.length_c   1.000
_cell.angle_alpha   90.00
_cell.angle_beta   90.00
_cell.angle_gamma   90.00
#
_symmetry.space_group_name_H-M   'P 1'
#
loop_
_entity.id
_entity.type
_entity.pdbx_description
1 polymer ?
#
loop_
_entity_poly.entity_id
_entity_poly.type
_entity_poly.pdbx_seq_one_letter_code
_entity_poly.pdbx_strand_id
1 'polypeptide(L)' 'PAAPYDLQEPFLKLAFGFMGITDITFVHADGLNFGDEQRDKSLAEAESALQEAVKTW' A
#
# COMPACT_ATOMS: atom_id res chain seq x y z
N PRO A 1 -4.20 -5.06 9.17
CA PRO A 1 -2.86 -4.45 9.10
C PRO A 1 -2.21 -4.30 10.48
N ALA A 2 -0.91 -4.58 10.58
CA ALA A 2 -0.09 -4.31 11.75
C ALA A 2 0.22 -2.79 11.85
N ALA A 3 -0.82 -1.96 11.82
CA ALA A 3 -0.75 -0.50 11.84
C ALA A 3 0.17 0.10 12.93
N PRO A 4 0.34 -0.51 14.12
CA PRO A 4 1.30 -0.01 15.11
C PRO A 4 2.77 -0.13 14.70
N TYR A 5 3.10 -1.00 13.74
CA TYR A 5 4.46 -1.29 13.29
C TYR A 5 4.74 -0.82 11.86
N ASP A 6 3.77 -0.19 11.19
CA ASP A 6 3.98 0.41 9.89
C ASP A 6 4.63 1.79 10.04
N LEU A 7 5.94 1.83 9.77
CA LEU A 7 6.72 3.06 9.74
C LEU A 7 6.88 3.61 8.32
N GLN A 8 6.44 2.88 7.31
CA GLN A 8 6.66 3.20 5.90
C GLN A 8 5.68 4.28 5.44
N GLU A 9 4.38 4.07 5.67
CA GLU A 9 3.35 5.04 5.31
C GLU A 9 3.57 6.43 5.95
N PRO A 10 3.79 6.55 7.28
CA PRO A 10 3.94 7.86 7.91
C PRO A 10 5.20 8.60 7.41
N PHE A 11 6.28 7.85 7.18
CA PHE A 11 7.51 8.43 6.64
C PHE A 11 7.32 8.95 5.22
N LEU A 12 6.69 8.17 4.34
CA LEU A 12 6.41 8.59 2.96
C LEU A 12 5.47 9.79 2.92
N LYS A 13 4.39 9.80 3.73
CA LYS A 13 3.51 10.96 3.88
C LYS A 13 4.27 12.23 4.29
N LEU A 14 5.21 12.11 5.23
CA LEU A 14 6.04 13.23 5.66
C LEU A 14 6.97 13.71 4.53
N ALA A 15 7.68 12.79 3.87
CA ALA A 15 8.63 13.12 2.81
C ALA A 15 7.96 13.76 1.59
N PHE A 16 6.87 13.16 1.11
CA PHE A 16 6.08 13.69 0.00
C PHE A 16 5.38 15.00 0.38
N GLY A 17 4.86 15.10 1.60
CA GLY A 17 4.28 16.33 2.13
C GLY A 17 5.27 17.50 2.16
N PHE A 18 6.55 17.24 2.51
CA PHE A 18 7.60 18.26 2.45
C PHE A 18 7.87 18.77 1.02
N MET A 19 7.68 17.93 0.01
CA MET A 19 7.77 18.30 -1.41
C MET A 19 6.48 18.93 -1.96
N GLY A 20 5.44 19.07 -1.13
CA GLY A 20 4.13 19.60 -1.54
C GLY A 20 3.19 18.58 -2.18
N ILE A 21 3.58 17.30 -2.22
CA ILE A 21 2.73 16.20 -2.72
C ILE A 21 1.89 15.70 -1.55
N THR A 22 0.60 16.01 -1.58
CA THR A 22 -0.34 15.73 -0.48
C THR A 22 -1.43 14.72 -0.83
N ASP A 23 -1.72 14.57 -2.11
CA ASP A 23 -2.67 13.56 -2.61
C ASP A 23 -1.91 12.26 -2.93
N ILE A 24 -1.98 11.31 -2.01
CA ILE A 24 -1.23 10.05 -2.05
C ILE A 24 -2.16 8.90 -1.69
N THR A 25 -2.27 7.93 -2.59
CA THR A 25 -2.97 6.68 -2.36
C THR A 25 -1.97 5.56 -2.10
N PHE A 26 -2.11 4.86 -0.97
CA PHE A 26 -1.27 3.71 -0.62
C PHE A 26 -2.02 2.41 -0.92
N VAL A 27 -1.36 1.49 -1.62
CA VAL A 27 -1.84 0.13 -1.89
C VAL A 27 -0.85 -0.86 -1.29
N HIS A 28 -1.34 -1.76 -0.45
CA HIS A 28 -0.51 -2.69 0.32
C HIS A 28 -0.61 -4.10 -0.22
N ALA A 29 0.53 -4.77 -0.30
CA ALA A 29 0.62 -6.22 -0.48
C ALA A 29 1.34 -6.79 0.75
N ASP A 30 0.57 -6.99 1.83
CA ASP A 30 1.09 -7.55 3.08
C ASP A 30 1.28 -9.07 2.98
N GLY A 31 1.93 -9.68 3.95
CA GLY A 31 1.85 -11.13 4.10
C GLY A 31 2.61 -11.96 3.05
N LEU A 32 3.47 -11.34 2.23
CA LEU A 32 4.15 -12.00 1.11
C LEU A 32 5.11 -13.14 1.52
N ASN A 33 5.53 -13.17 2.78
CA ASN A 33 6.44 -14.18 3.33
C ASN A 33 5.73 -15.27 4.17
N PHE A 34 4.40 -15.32 4.16
CA PHE A 34 3.61 -16.30 4.95
C PHE A 34 3.31 -17.61 4.18
N GLY A 35 3.88 -17.79 2.99
CA GLY A 35 3.66 -18.94 2.11
C GLY A 35 2.99 -18.54 0.79
N ASP A 36 3.07 -19.41 -0.20
CA ASP A 36 2.66 -19.09 -1.58
C ASP A 36 1.17 -18.71 -1.70
N GLU A 37 0.29 -19.41 -0.99
CA GLU A 37 -1.15 -19.12 -1.00
C GLU A 37 -1.46 -17.70 -0.47
N GLN A 38 -0.85 -17.33 0.66
CA GLN A 38 -1.04 -16.00 1.24
C GLN A 38 -0.38 -14.91 0.39
N ARG A 39 0.76 -15.22 -0.24
CA ARG A 39 1.46 -14.33 -1.17
C ARG A 39 0.57 -14.01 -2.38
N ASP A 40 0.06 -15.03 -3.05
CA ASP A 40 -0.76 -14.88 -4.25
C ASP A 40 -2.07 -14.15 -3.95
N LYS A 41 -2.72 -14.47 -2.81
CA LYS A 41 -3.90 -13.74 -2.36
C LYS A 41 -3.62 -12.25 -2.13
N SER A 42 -2.54 -11.93 -1.42
CA SER A 42 -2.21 -10.54 -1.07
C SER A 42 -1.83 -9.72 -2.30
N LEU A 43 -1.17 -10.36 -3.29
CA LEU A 43 -0.89 -9.73 -4.58
C LEU A 43 -2.17 -9.49 -5.40
N ALA A 44 -3.10 -10.46 -5.44
CA ALA A 44 -4.37 -10.31 -6.14
C ALA A 44 -5.23 -9.19 -5.54
N GLU A 45 -5.26 -9.08 -4.20
CA GLU A 45 -5.94 -7.99 -3.49
C GLU A 45 -5.31 -6.62 -3.82
N ALA A 46 -3.98 -6.53 -3.82
CA ALA A 46 -3.25 -5.31 -4.19
C ALA A 46 -3.50 -4.91 -5.66
N GLU A 47 -3.49 -5.88 -6.58
CA GLU A 47 -3.78 -5.64 -8.00
C GLU A 47 -5.21 -5.11 -8.19
N SER A 48 -6.19 -5.70 -7.51
CA SER A 48 -7.57 -5.20 -7.54
C SER A 48 -7.68 -3.77 -7.02
N ALA A 49 -6.97 -3.43 -5.94
CA ALA A 49 -6.96 -2.07 -5.40
C ALA A 49 -6.30 -1.07 -6.37
N LEU A 50 -5.23 -1.46 -7.07
CA LEU A 50 -4.62 -0.64 -8.13
C LEU A 50 -5.61 -0.38 -9.27
N GLN A 51 -6.33 -1.40 -9.72
CA GLN A 51 -7.33 -1.24 -10.79
C GLN A 51 -8.44 -0.25 -10.40
N GLU A 52 -8.87 -0.27 -9.14
CA GLU A 52 -9.85 0.69 -8.62
C GLU A 52 -9.25 2.10 -8.53
N ALA A 53 -8.03 2.24 -8.01
CA ALA A 53 -7.36 3.53 -7.86
C ALA A 53 -7.20 4.25 -9.21
N VAL A 54 -6.80 3.51 -10.26
CA VAL A 54 -6.64 4.06 -11.62
C VAL A 54 -7.94 4.56 -12.23
N LYS A 55 -9.10 4.01 -11.85
CA LYS A 55 -10.40 4.50 -12.34
C LYS A 55 -10.80 5.84 -11.72
N THR A 56 -10.28 6.12 -10.52
CA THR A 56 -10.66 7.28 -9.70
C THR A 56 -9.62 8.40 -9.70
N TRP A 57 -8.48 8.18 -10.35
CA TRP A 57 -7.44 9.18 -10.62
C TRP A 57 -7.78 10.01 -11.86
#